data_AF-A0A2T5IXD9-F1
#
_entry.id   AF-A0A2T5IXD9-F1
#
_cell.length_a   1.000
_cell.length_b   1.000
_cell.length_c   1.000
_cell.angle_alpha   90.00
_cell.angle_beta   90.00
_cell.angle_gamma   90.00
#
_symmetry.space_group_name_H-M   'P 1'
#
loop_
_entity.id
_entity.type
_entity.pdbx_description
1 polymer ?
#
loop_
_entity_poly.entity_id
_entity_poly.type
_entity_poly.pdbx_seq_one_letter_code
_entity_poly.pdbx_strand_id
1 'polypeptide(L)'
;MQRDPVSAKVKRAVLVEAGHRCAIPTCRATTTEIAHIVPWSESRDNSFENLIALCPNCHTRFDQKREIDRLAVKMYKHNLSIMNNRYGEFERRLFEVLAKSGERIFVLGPAGDLLVANAVKDGFFEDKKVEGMGFHVQASNGFSKNFPMTFTYWVTDTGVEFIKRFAQGADIA
;
A
#
# COMPACT_ATOMS: atom_id res chain seq x y z
N MET A 1 -17.58 -5.34 -33.92
CA MET A 1 -16.22 -5.59 -33.42
C MET A 1 -16.34 -6.32 -32.09
N GLN A 2 -15.73 -7.50 -31.94
CA GLN A 2 -15.84 -8.29 -30.71
C GLN A 2 -14.84 -7.75 -29.68
N ARG A 3 -15.27 -7.61 -28.42
CA ARG A 3 -14.41 -7.11 -27.33
C ARG A 3 -13.47 -8.23 -26.88
N ASP A 4 -12.18 -7.92 -26.82
CA ASP A 4 -11.18 -8.87 -26.33
C ASP A 4 -11.37 -9.13 -24.84
N PRO A 5 -11.39 -10.39 -24.40
CA PRO A 5 -11.55 -10.72 -22.99
C PRO A 5 -10.31 -10.31 -22.19
N VAL A 6 -10.51 -9.71 -21.02
CA VAL A 6 -9.42 -9.52 -20.05
C VAL A 6 -8.89 -10.88 -19.63
N SER A 7 -7.57 -11.07 -19.71
CA SER A 7 -6.93 -12.34 -19.35
C SER A 7 -7.16 -12.71 -17.88
N ALA A 8 -7.21 -14.01 -17.58
CA ALA A 8 -7.40 -14.49 -16.21
C ALA A 8 -6.29 -14.02 -15.25
N LYS A 9 -5.05 -13.89 -15.75
CA LYS A 9 -3.91 -13.38 -14.99
C LYS A 9 -4.14 -11.94 -14.53
N VAL A 10 -4.58 -11.07 -15.44
CA VAL A 10 -4.86 -9.65 -15.12
C VAL A 10 -6.07 -9.53 -14.20
N LYS A 11 -7.15 -10.26 -14.46
CA LYS A 11 -8.32 -10.29 -13.56
C LYS A 11 -7.93 -10.66 -12.12
N ARG A 12 -7.10 -11.70 -11.96
CA ARG A 12 -6.59 -12.09 -10.64
C ARG A 12 -5.80 -10.96 -9.99
N ALA A 13 -4.90 -10.30 -10.72
CA ALA A 13 -4.10 -9.21 -10.20
C ALA A 13 -4.99 -8.06 -9.68
N VAL A 14 -6.01 -7.65 -10.44
CA VAL A 14 -6.95 -6.58 -10.03
C VAL A 14 -7.75 -6.97 -8.78
N LEU A 15 -8.21 -8.22 -8.69
CA LEU A 15 -8.95 -8.69 -7.51
C LEU A 15 -8.06 -8.78 -6.27
N VAL A 16 -6.80 -9.22 -6.42
CA VAL A 16 -5.82 -9.28 -5.32
C VAL A 16 -5.47 -7.86 -4.84
N GLU A 17 -5.26 -6.92 -5.75
CA GLU A 17 -5.02 -5.50 -5.44
C GLU A 17 -6.19 -4.88 -4.67
N ALA A 18 -7.42 -5.31 -4.94
CA ALA A 18 -8.61 -4.82 -4.23
C ALA A 18 -8.96 -5.67 -2.98
N GLY A 19 -8.16 -6.69 -2.65
CA GLY A 19 -8.43 -7.56 -1.51
C GLY A 19 -9.75 -8.32 -1.64
N HIS A 20 -10.16 -8.63 -2.88
CA HIS A 20 -11.46 -9.19 -3.23
C HIS A 20 -12.66 -8.38 -2.72
N ARG A 21 -12.51 -7.05 -2.62
CA ARG A 21 -13.57 -6.11 -2.22
C ARG A 21 -13.71 -4.97 -3.22
N CYS A 22 -14.83 -4.28 -3.16
CA CYS A 22 -15.07 -3.07 -3.94
C CYS A 22 -14.00 -2.03 -3.62
N ALA A 23 -13.38 -1.49 -4.67
CA ALA A 23 -12.35 -0.46 -4.62
C ALA A 23 -12.80 0.87 -4.03
N ILE A 24 -14.11 1.14 -3.99
CA ILE A 24 -14.64 2.36 -3.36
C ILE A 24 -14.41 2.24 -1.85
N PRO A 25 -13.62 3.15 -1.21
CA PRO A 25 -13.09 2.95 0.14
C PRO A 25 -14.13 2.64 1.23
N THR A 26 -15.32 3.23 1.12
CA THR A 26 -16.41 3.10 2.09
C THR A 26 -17.39 1.97 1.76
N CYS A 27 -17.33 1.37 0.56
CA CYS A 27 -18.29 0.34 0.14
C CYS A 27 -17.94 -1.05 0.68
N ARG A 28 -16.71 -1.52 0.47
CA ARG A 28 -16.16 -2.80 0.97
C ARG A 28 -16.94 -4.08 0.63
N ALA A 29 -17.94 -4.00 -0.25
CA ALA A 29 -18.71 -5.16 -0.72
C ALA A 29 -17.79 -6.23 -1.36
N THR A 30 -18.06 -7.50 -1.12
CA THR A 30 -17.23 -8.62 -1.58
C THR A 30 -17.54 -9.05 -3.01
N THR A 31 -18.79 -8.93 -3.44
CA THR A 31 -19.19 -9.17 -4.83
C THR A 31 -18.62 -8.06 -5.70
N THR A 32 -17.71 -8.41 -6.61
CA THR A 32 -16.99 -7.46 -7.47
C THR A 32 -16.98 -7.87 -8.93
N GLU A 33 -16.97 -6.87 -9.78
CA GLU A 33 -16.84 -6.91 -11.23
C GLU A 33 -15.59 -6.10 -11.63
N ILE A 34 -15.04 -6.39 -12.81
CA ILE A 34 -13.88 -5.67 -13.34
C ILE A 34 -14.37 -4.54 -14.24
N ALA A 35 -14.09 -3.31 -13.82
CA ALA A 35 -14.42 -2.09 -14.55
C ALA A 35 -13.19 -1.53 -15.26
N HIS A 36 -13.41 -0.95 -16.44
CA HIS A 36 -12.41 -0.22 -17.19
C HIS A 36 -12.44 1.26 -16.78
N ILE A 37 -11.32 1.81 -16.31
CA ILE A 37 -11.23 3.22 -15.89
C ILE A 37 -11.41 4.14 -17.10
N VAL A 38 -10.67 3.87 -18.18
CA VAL A 38 -10.93 4.39 -19.53
C VAL A 38 -11.68 3.30 -20.30
N PRO A 39 -12.90 3.58 -20.81
CA PRO A 39 -13.72 2.60 -21.51
C PRO A 39 -12.94 1.87 -22.60
N TRP A 40 -13.14 0.56 -22.70
CA TRP A 40 -12.49 -0.25 -23.73
C TRP A 40 -12.82 0.23 -25.15
N SER A 41 -13.99 0.81 -25.37
CA SER A 41 -14.36 1.42 -26.66
C SER A 41 -13.48 2.60 -27.05
N GLU A 42 -12.89 3.30 -26.08
CA GLU A 42 -11.98 4.44 -26.29
C GLU A 42 -10.53 3.97 -26.39
N SER A 43 -10.03 3.17 -25.44
CA SER A 43 -8.60 2.84 -25.33
C SER A 43 -8.22 1.47 -25.88
N ARG A 44 -9.17 0.54 -25.97
CA ARG A 44 -8.93 -0.90 -26.18
C ARG A 44 -7.94 -1.51 -25.19
N ASP A 45 -7.77 -0.86 -24.04
CA ASP A 45 -6.72 -1.19 -23.07
C ASP A 45 -7.26 -2.12 -21.97
N ASN A 46 -6.72 -3.33 -21.92
CA ASN A 46 -6.98 -4.36 -20.90
C ASN A 46 -5.82 -4.49 -19.90
N SER A 47 -4.93 -3.49 -19.83
CA SER A 47 -3.83 -3.42 -18.87
C SER A 47 -4.34 -3.43 -17.42
N PHE A 48 -3.47 -3.85 -16.51
CA PHE A 48 -3.82 -3.87 -15.08
C PHE A 48 -4.13 -2.45 -14.56
N GLU A 49 -3.45 -1.47 -15.10
CA GLU A 49 -3.49 -0.04 -14.77
C GLU A 49 -4.83 0.58 -15.15
N ASN A 50 -5.44 0.12 -16.24
CA ASN A 50 -6.75 0.59 -16.70
C ASN A 50 -7.93 -0.16 -16.07
N LEU A 51 -7.69 -1.07 -15.13
CA LEU A 51 -8.73 -1.94 -14.55
C LEU A 51 -8.85 -1.79 -13.04
N ILE A 52 -10.08 -1.82 -12.54
CA ILE A 52 -10.39 -1.69 -11.11
C ILE A 52 -11.56 -2.62 -10.72
N ALA A 53 -11.56 -3.14 -9.48
CA ALA A 53 -12.63 -3.99 -8.98
C ALA A 53 -13.75 -3.16 -8.32
N LEU A 54 -14.97 -3.20 -8.84
CA LEU A 54 -16.13 -2.48 -8.29
C LEU A 54 -17.28 -3.45 -8.04
N CYS A 55 -18.08 -3.25 -6.99
CA CYS A 55 -19.33 -3.99 -6.86
C CYS A 55 -20.35 -3.52 -7.92
N PRO A 56 -21.37 -4.33 -8.27
CA PRO A 56 -22.35 -3.97 -9.31
C PRO A 56 -22.98 -2.57 -9.11
N ASN A 57 -23.23 -2.20 -7.85
CA ASN A 57 -23.80 -0.90 -7.50
C ASN A 57 -22.83 0.25 -7.79
N CYS A 58 -21.58 0.15 -7.33
CA CYS A 58 -20.57 1.18 -7.58
C CYS A 58 -20.16 1.24 -9.05
N HIS A 59 -20.14 0.08 -9.73
CA HIS A 59 -19.89 0.00 -11.16
C HIS A 59 -20.96 0.76 -11.96
N THR A 60 -22.23 0.56 -11.61
CA THR A 60 -23.36 1.31 -12.19
C THR A 60 -23.25 2.82 -11.93
N ARG A 61 -22.89 3.21 -10.70
CA ARG A 61 -22.70 4.63 -10.33
C ARG A 61 -21.57 5.28 -11.13
N PHE A 62 -20.53 4.52 -11.46
CA PHE A 62 -19.40 4.97 -12.27
C PHE A 62 -19.75 5.04 -13.77
N ASP A 63 -20.16 3.93 -14.37
CA ASP A 63 -20.31 3.82 -15.83
C ASP A 63 -21.60 4.43 -16.35
N GLN A 64 -22.73 4.14 -15.69
CA GLN A 64 -24.06 4.48 -16.21
C GLN A 64 -24.55 5.81 -15.67
N LYS A 65 -24.45 6.02 -14.34
CA LYS A 65 -24.97 7.23 -13.70
C LYS A 65 -24.00 8.40 -13.68
N ARG A 66 -22.70 8.14 -13.88
CA ARG A 66 -21.62 9.15 -13.82
C ARG A 66 -21.58 9.94 -12.52
N GLU A 67 -22.05 9.35 -11.41
CA GLU A 67 -21.99 9.94 -10.06
C GLU A 67 -20.58 9.87 -9.47
N ILE A 68 -19.82 8.85 -9.86
CA ILE A 68 -18.40 8.71 -9.53
C ILE A 68 -17.66 9.04 -10.82
N ASP A 69 -16.80 10.05 -10.79
CA ASP A 69 -16.08 10.47 -11.99
C ASP A 69 -14.81 9.64 -12.22
N ARG A 70 -14.27 9.74 -13.44
CA ARG A 70 -13.07 8.99 -13.86
C ARG A 70 -11.86 9.38 -13.01
N LEU A 71 -11.77 10.64 -12.57
CA LEU A 71 -10.67 11.11 -11.74
C LEU A 71 -10.68 10.44 -10.36
N ALA A 72 -11.83 10.39 -9.69
CA ALA A 72 -11.97 9.69 -8.41
C ALA A 72 -11.62 8.20 -8.54
N VAL A 73 -12.07 7.52 -9.61
CA VAL A 73 -11.73 6.10 -9.83
C VAL A 73 -10.22 5.90 -10.02
N LYS A 74 -9.54 6.78 -10.76
CA LYS A 74 -8.07 6.78 -10.86
C LYS A 74 -7.41 6.94 -9.48
N MET A 75 -7.91 7.86 -8.66
CA MET A 75 -7.42 8.05 -7.29
C MET A 75 -7.66 6.80 -6.42
N TYR A 76 -8.81 6.13 -6.53
CA TYR A 76 -9.07 4.90 -5.79
C TYR A 76 -8.15 3.77 -6.24
N LYS A 77 -7.97 3.56 -7.54
CA LYS A 77 -7.02 2.58 -8.09
C LYS A 77 -5.61 2.80 -7.52
N HIS A 78 -5.14 4.04 -7.58
CA HIS A 78 -3.85 4.43 -7.02
C HIS A 78 -3.78 4.10 -5.52
N ASN A 79 -4.79 4.50 -4.75
CA ASN A 79 -4.83 4.26 -3.32
C ASN A 79 -4.91 2.78 -2.95
N LEU A 80 -5.52 1.89 -3.75
CA LEU A 80 -5.56 0.44 -3.44
C LEU A 80 -4.17 -0.18 -3.38
N SER A 81 -3.26 0.26 -4.25
CA SER A 81 -1.86 -0.18 -4.25
C SER A 81 -1.14 0.17 -2.93
N ILE A 82 -1.59 1.23 -2.27
CA ILE A 82 -1.07 1.73 -0.97
C ILE A 82 -1.88 1.17 0.22
N MET A 83 -3.20 1.01 0.07
CA MET A 83 -4.19 0.91 1.17
C MET A 83 -4.71 -0.49 1.47
N ASN A 84 -4.23 -1.53 0.80
CA ASN A 84 -4.64 -2.91 1.12
C ASN A 84 -4.04 -3.46 2.44
N ASN A 85 -3.86 -2.60 3.45
CA ASN A 85 -3.25 -2.88 4.77
C ASN A 85 -1.84 -3.49 4.69
N ARG A 86 -1.14 -3.33 3.58
CA ARG A 86 0.26 -3.73 3.52
C ARG A 86 1.10 -2.90 4.48
N TYR A 87 0.85 -1.60 4.56
CA TYR A 87 1.51 -0.71 5.52
C TYR A 87 0.54 -0.23 6.59
N GLY A 88 0.94 -0.34 7.86
CA GLY A 88 0.15 0.12 9.00
C GLY A 88 -0.09 1.63 9.00
N GLU A 89 -0.90 2.13 9.94
CA GLU A 89 -1.03 3.58 10.16
C GLU A 89 0.32 4.22 10.53
N PHE A 90 1.10 3.54 11.37
CA PHE A 90 2.42 4.02 11.80
C PHE A 90 3.36 4.21 10.61
N GLU A 91 3.52 3.17 9.76
CA GLU A 91 4.38 3.22 8.58
C GLU A 91 3.97 4.35 7.63
N ARG A 92 2.66 4.51 7.38
CA ARG A 92 2.16 5.59 6.52
C ARG A 92 2.50 6.96 7.05
N ARG A 93 2.27 7.21 8.35
CA ARG A 93 2.62 8.48 9.00
C ARG A 93 4.13 8.71 8.98
N LEU A 94 4.92 7.66 9.17
CA LEU A 94 6.37 7.74 9.10
C LEU A 94 6.84 8.12 7.68
N PHE A 95 6.26 7.55 6.62
CA PHE A 95 6.54 7.96 5.25
C PHE A 95 6.25 9.45 5.03
N GLU A 96 5.11 9.96 5.51
CA GLU A 96 4.79 11.40 5.42
C GLU A 96 5.81 12.28 6.13
N VAL A 97 6.28 11.87 7.31
CA VAL A 97 7.29 12.60 8.08
C VAL A 97 8.62 12.60 7.35
N LEU A 98 9.08 11.43 6.89
CA LEU A 98 10.34 11.27 6.16
C LEU A 98 10.32 12.01 4.81
N ALA A 99 9.17 12.06 4.14
CA ALA A 99 9.02 12.86 2.92
C ALA A 99 9.21 14.35 3.16
N LYS A 100 8.71 14.85 4.31
CA LYS A 100 8.81 16.26 4.68
C LYS A 100 10.21 16.62 5.19
N SER A 101 10.82 15.75 5.99
CA SER A 101 12.14 16.02 6.56
C SER A 101 13.28 15.76 5.58
N GLY A 102 13.10 14.83 4.63
CA GLY A 102 14.17 14.37 3.74
C GLY A 102 15.25 13.54 4.45
N GLU A 103 15.02 13.17 5.72
CA GLU A 103 15.95 12.39 6.50
C GLU A 103 16.13 10.98 5.93
N ARG A 104 17.37 10.49 5.97
CA ARG A 104 17.73 9.15 5.50
C ARG A 104 17.94 8.17 6.64
N ILE A 105 17.93 8.65 7.87
CA ILE A 105 18.19 7.85 9.07
C ILE A 105 17.15 8.24 10.09
N PHE A 106 16.52 7.25 10.71
CA PHE A 106 15.57 7.48 11.80
C PHE A 106 15.71 6.40 12.86
N VAL A 107 15.31 6.74 14.09
CA VAL A 107 15.37 5.84 15.24
C VAL A 107 13.95 5.59 15.73
N LEU A 108 13.62 4.32 15.96
CA LEU A 108 12.39 3.91 16.60
C LEU A 108 12.68 3.34 17.98
N GLY A 109 11.70 3.53 18.89
CA GLY A 109 11.73 2.96 20.22
C GLY A 109 11.32 1.48 20.25
N PRO A 110 10.84 0.98 21.40
CA PRO A 110 10.46 -0.42 21.57
C PRO A 110 9.44 -0.88 20.52
N ALA A 111 9.59 -2.11 20.05
CA ALA A 111 8.80 -2.72 18.97
C ALA A 111 8.94 -2.02 17.60
N GLY A 112 9.97 -1.19 17.38
CA GLY A 112 10.23 -0.56 16.10
C GLY A 112 10.33 -1.55 14.93
N ASP A 113 10.95 -2.70 15.16
CA ASP A 113 11.04 -3.84 14.24
C ASP A 113 9.68 -4.37 13.77
N LEU A 114 8.68 -4.39 14.65
CA LEU A 114 7.31 -4.77 14.31
C LEU A 114 6.55 -3.62 13.63
N LEU A 115 6.76 -2.40 14.11
CA LEU A 115 6.04 -1.22 13.63
C LEU A 115 6.35 -0.88 12.17
N VAL A 116 7.54 -1.22 11.66
CA VAL A 116 7.94 -0.99 10.27
C VAL A 116 8.29 -2.25 9.48
N ALA A 117 7.80 -3.41 9.94
CA ALA A 117 8.16 -4.71 9.39
C ALA A 117 7.88 -4.83 7.88
N ASN A 118 6.81 -4.21 7.37
CA ASN A 118 6.46 -4.30 5.95
C ASN A 118 7.40 -3.44 5.10
N ALA A 119 7.68 -2.21 5.54
CA ALA A 119 8.63 -1.34 4.86
C ALA A 119 10.07 -1.91 4.85
N VAL A 120 10.47 -2.63 5.90
CA VAL A 120 11.74 -3.38 5.92
C VAL A 120 11.70 -4.57 4.96
N LYS A 121 10.62 -5.37 4.99
CA LYS A 121 10.43 -6.52 4.09
C LYS A 121 10.48 -6.11 2.61
N ASP A 122 10.00 -4.90 2.31
CA ASP A 122 9.91 -4.36 0.96
C ASP A 122 11.17 -3.61 0.54
N GLY A 123 12.19 -3.60 1.41
CA GLY A 123 13.50 -3.03 1.11
C GLY A 123 13.54 -1.51 1.14
N PHE A 124 12.53 -0.85 1.71
CA PHE A 124 12.50 0.61 1.85
C PHE A 124 13.33 1.06 3.04
N PHE A 125 13.33 0.26 4.10
CA PHE A 125 14.12 0.48 5.30
C PHE A 125 15.11 -0.65 5.52
N GLU A 126 16.32 -0.29 5.93
CA GLU A 126 17.36 -1.24 6.31
C GLU A 126 17.70 -1.03 7.79
N ASP A 127 17.51 -2.07 8.61
CA ASP A 127 17.94 -2.05 10.01
C ASP A 127 19.47 -2.16 10.07
N LYS A 128 20.13 -1.12 10.60
CA LYS A 128 21.58 -1.10 10.76
C LYS A 128 22.08 -1.85 11.98
N LYS A 129 21.17 -2.38 12.81
CA LYS A 129 21.49 -3.17 14.02
C LYS A 129 22.50 -2.46 14.92
N VAL A 130 22.37 -1.13 15.00
CA VAL A 130 23.22 -0.30 15.85
C VAL A 130 22.97 -0.71 17.29
N GLU A 131 24.05 -1.00 18.02
CA GLU A 131 23.95 -1.34 19.44
C GLU A 131 23.37 -0.14 20.20
N GLY A 132 22.33 -0.39 20.99
CA GLY A 132 21.53 0.64 21.64
C GLY A 132 21.08 0.23 23.03
N MET A 133 20.11 0.96 23.58
CA MET A 133 19.62 0.65 24.93
C MET A 133 18.92 -0.71 24.96
N GLY A 134 19.25 -1.52 25.96
CA GLY A 134 18.64 -2.81 26.24
C GLY A 134 17.80 -2.77 27.50
N PHE A 135 16.67 -3.47 27.49
CA PHE A 135 15.88 -3.76 28.68
C PHE A 135 16.21 -5.19 29.14
N HIS A 136 16.97 -5.28 30.22
CA HIS A 136 17.37 -6.56 30.81
C HIS A 136 16.29 -7.05 31.77
N VAL A 137 15.72 -8.22 31.47
CA VAL A 137 14.80 -8.92 32.37
C VAL A 137 15.53 -10.09 33.01
N GLN A 138 15.55 -10.12 34.33
CA GLN A 138 16.05 -11.25 35.12
C GLN A 138 14.98 -11.66 36.12
N ALA A 139 14.62 -12.95 36.14
CA ALA A 139 13.62 -13.50 37.06
C ALA A 139 14.25 -14.52 38.01
N SER A 140 13.60 -14.74 39.15
CA SER A 140 14.06 -15.63 40.22
C SER A 140 14.14 -17.11 39.81
N ASN A 141 13.44 -17.51 38.74
CA ASN A 141 13.50 -18.85 38.17
C ASN A 141 14.69 -19.09 37.21
N GLY A 142 15.62 -18.13 37.13
CA GLY A 142 16.79 -18.21 36.26
C GLY A 142 16.57 -17.70 34.83
N PHE A 143 15.38 -17.19 34.49
CA PHE A 143 15.16 -16.54 33.19
C PHE A 143 15.97 -15.23 33.12
N SER A 144 16.78 -15.08 32.07
CA SER A 144 17.50 -13.85 31.77
C SER A 144 17.44 -13.56 30.26
N LYS A 145 17.03 -12.35 29.89
CA LYS A 145 16.99 -11.92 28.48
C LYS A 145 17.18 -10.41 28.36
N ASN A 146 17.95 -9.98 27.37
CA ASN A 146 18.05 -8.57 26.98
C ASN A 146 17.11 -8.29 25.80
N PHE A 147 16.29 -7.25 25.90
CA PHE A 147 15.40 -6.80 24.84
C PHE A 147 15.89 -5.48 24.25
N PRO A 148 16.11 -5.36 22.93
CA PRO A 148 16.47 -4.08 22.33
C PRO A 148 15.32 -3.07 22.48
N MET A 149 15.64 -1.86 22.93
CA MET A 149 14.68 -0.78 23.14
C MET A 149 14.75 0.31 22.06
N THR A 150 15.79 0.27 21.22
CA THR A 150 16.02 1.25 20.16
C THR A 150 16.45 0.54 18.89
N PHE A 151 15.89 0.95 17.75
CA PHE A 151 16.15 0.38 16.44
C PHE A 151 16.49 1.51 15.47
N THR A 152 17.62 1.38 14.77
CA THR A 152 18.10 2.44 13.86
C THR A 152 17.97 1.96 12.43
N TYR A 153 17.20 2.71 11.64
CA TYR A 153 16.91 2.36 10.26
C TYR A 153 17.48 3.39 9.30
N TRP A 154 17.94 2.90 8.15
CA TRP A 154 18.27 3.72 7.00
C TRP A 154 17.17 3.61 5.95
N VAL A 155 16.77 4.74 5.37
CA VAL A 155 15.93 4.78 4.19
C VAL A 155 16.81 4.47 2.99
N THR A 156 16.54 3.35 2.32
CA THR A 156 17.27 2.95 1.11
C THR A 156 16.94 3.89 -0.05
N ASP A 157 17.71 3.83 -1.14
CA ASP A 157 17.41 4.64 -2.32
C ASP A 157 16.03 4.30 -2.91
N THR A 158 15.66 3.01 -2.91
CA THR A 158 14.31 2.56 -3.26
C THR A 158 13.25 3.12 -2.32
N GLY A 159 13.52 3.15 -1.01
CA GLY A 159 12.63 3.74 -0.02
C GLY A 159 12.42 5.23 -0.22
N VAL A 160 13.47 5.97 -0.58
CA VAL A 160 13.39 7.42 -0.87
C VAL A 160 12.54 7.69 -2.09
N GLU A 161 12.74 6.91 -3.16
CA GLU A 161 11.94 7.03 -4.37
C GLU A 161 10.47 6.74 -4.09
N PHE A 162 10.18 5.66 -3.35
CA PHE A 162 8.83 5.33 -2.90
C PHE A 162 8.21 6.47 -2.07
N ILE A 163 8.92 6.97 -1.04
CA ILE A 163 8.43 8.01 -0.14
C ILE A 163 8.14 9.32 -0.89
N LYS A 164 8.98 9.71 -1.85
CA LYS A 164 8.75 10.89 -2.70
C LYS A 164 7.46 10.77 -3.49
N ARG A 165 7.26 9.62 -4.15
CA ARG A 165 6.06 9.34 -4.95
C ARG A 165 4.81 9.27 -4.07
N PHE A 166 4.91 8.60 -2.92
CA PHE A 166 3.88 8.51 -1.88
C PHE A 166 3.43 9.91 -1.42
N ALA A 167 4.35 10.82 -1.12
CA ALA A 167 4.02 12.16 -0.62
C ALA A 167 3.48 13.11 -1.69
N GLN A 168 3.81 12.87 -2.97
CA GLN A 168 3.31 13.66 -4.10
C GLN A 168 1.97 13.15 -4.62
N GLY A 169 1.46 12.03 -4.09
CA GLY A 169 0.32 11.31 -4.67
C GLY A 169 0.58 10.89 -6.13
N ALA A 170 1.87 10.76 -6.49
CA ALA A 170 2.32 10.40 -7.81
C ALA A 170 2.46 8.88 -7.93
N ASP A 171 2.33 8.36 -9.14
CA ASP A 171 2.42 6.94 -9.46
C ASP A 171 3.66 6.28 -8.81
N ILE A 172 3.44 5.19 -8.07
CA ILE A 172 4.47 4.46 -7.32
C ILE A 172 5.02 3.23 -8.08
N ALA A 173 4.60 3.04 -9.33
CA ALA A 173 5.06 1.95 -10.21
C ALA A 173 6.46 2.15 -10.81
#